data_AF-A0A085LZB4-F1
#
_entry.id   AF-A0A085LZB4-F1
#
_cell.length_a   1.000
_cell.length_b   1.000
_cell.length_c   1.000
_cell.angle_alpha   90.00
_cell.angle_beta   90.00
_cell.angle_gamma   90.00
#
_symmetry.space_group_name_H-M   'P 1'
#
loop_
_entity.id
_entity.type
_entity.pdbx_description
1 polymer ?
#
loop_
_entity_poly.entity_id
_entity_poly.type
_entity_poly.pdbx_seq_one_letter_code
_entity_poly.pdbx_strand_id
1 'polypeptide(L)'
;MEELLEALKAVSLSGECENADVEMWLACDSDDPGFQILDDDEIVESILNVEDEMEEDLDEVAEAQTTYPHDTAFRCLEIALEWFEC
;
A
#
# COMPACT_ATOMS: atom_id res chain seq x y z
N MET A 1 -6.29 19.62 -2.68
CA MET A 1 -4.81 19.47 -2.74
C MET A 1 -4.11 20.67 -2.10
N GLU A 2 -4.50 21.91 -2.42
CA GLU A 2 -3.95 23.13 -1.78
C GLU A 2 -4.09 23.14 -0.24
N GLU A 3 -5.26 22.74 0.29
CA GLU A 3 -5.50 22.67 1.74
C GLU A 3 -4.57 21.67 2.46
N LEU A 4 -4.23 20.55 1.80
CA LEU A 4 -3.29 19.56 2.35
C LEU A 4 -1.86 20.09 2.37
N LEU A 5 -1.45 20.81 1.33
CA LEU A 5 -0.14 21.48 1.28
C LEU A 5 0.00 22.54 2.39
N GLU A 6 -1.06 23.29 2.68
CA GLU A 6 -1.07 24.25 3.79
C GLU A 6 -0.97 23.56 5.16
N ALA A 7 -1.71 22.48 5.36
CA ALA A 7 -1.64 21.69 6.60
C ALA A 7 -0.24 21.10 6.81
N LEU A 8 0.39 20.59 5.76
CA LEU A 8 1.72 19.98 5.83
C LEU A 8 2.81 21.02 6.16
N LYS A 9 2.68 22.24 5.63
CA LYS A 9 3.52 23.40 6.01
C LYS A 9 3.29 23.80 7.47
N ALA A 10 2.05 23.76 7.96
CA ALA A 10 1.71 24.10 9.34
C ALA A 10 2.27 23.11 10.37
N VAL A 11 2.46 21.84 10.00
CA VAL A 11 3.04 20.80 10.88
C VAL A 11 4.58 20.81 10.85
N SER A 12 5.22 21.68 10.06
CA SER A 12 6.69 21.72 9.86
C SER A 12 7.32 20.37 9.48
N LEU A 13 6.53 19.46 8.89
CA LEU A 13 7.01 18.18 8.34
C LEU A 13 7.89 18.37 7.09
N SER A 14 7.95 19.58 6.55
CA SER A 14 8.67 19.92 5.32
C SER A 14 10.14 20.32 5.55
N GLY A 15 10.76 19.95 6.68
CA GLY A 15 12.13 20.35 7.01
C GLY A 15 13.18 19.87 6.00
N GLU A 16 12.91 18.76 5.32
CA GLU A 16 13.84 18.09 4.40
C GLU A 16 13.21 17.71 3.05
N CYS A 17 11.90 17.91 2.86
CA CYS A 17 11.18 17.50 1.65
C CYS A 17 10.98 18.71 0.72
N GLU A 18 11.49 18.63 -0.52
CA GLU A 18 11.28 19.68 -1.50
C GLU A 18 9.80 19.74 -1.88
N ASN A 19 9.29 20.94 -2.16
CA ASN A 19 7.88 21.11 -2.51
C ASN A 19 7.49 20.30 -3.76
N ALA A 20 8.45 20.06 -4.67
CA ALA A 20 8.29 19.19 -5.84
C ALA A 20 8.08 17.71 -5.48
N ASP A 21 8.72 17.21 -4.42
CA ASP A 21 8.54 15.83 -3.96
C ASP A 21 7.14 15.63 -3.36
N VAL A 22 6.68 16.61 -2.56
CA VAL A 22 5.33 16.61 -2.00
C VAL A 22 4.27 16.64 -3.11
N GLU A 23 4.46 17.49 -4.13
CA GLU A 23 3.56 17.56 -5.27
C GLU A 23 3.56 16.25 -6.08
N MET A 24 4.71 15.62 -6.27
CA MET A 24 4.82 14.33 -6.94
C MET A 24 4.08 13.22 -6.16
N TRP A 25 4.25 13.15 -4.84
CA TRP A 25 3.53 12.17 -4.01
C TRP A 25 2.03 12.39 -4.03
N LEU A 26 1.58 13.65 -3.94
CA LEU A 26 0.17 13.99 -4.03
C LEU A 26 -0.43 13.67 -5.42
N ALA A 27 0.40 13.62 -6.46
CA ALA A 27 0.00 13.24 -7.81
C ALA A 27 0.08 11.72 -8.06
N CYS A 28 0.72 10.92 -7.20
CA CYS A 28 0.81 9.47 -7.42
C CYS A 28 -0.58 8.80 -7.48
N ASP A 29 -1.50 9.25 -6.64
CA ASP A 29 -2.86 8.69 -6.57
C ASP A 29 -3.86 9.49 -7.42
N SER A 30 -3.42 10.45 -8.25
CA SER A 30 -4.36 11.26 -9.04
C SER A 30 -5.12 10.47 -10.10
N ASP A 31 -4.49 9.41 -10.60
CA ASP A 31 -5.05 8.50 -11.61
C ASP A 31 -5.49 7.16 -11.01
N ASP A 32 -5.26 6.93 -9.71
CA ASP A 32 -5.76 5.75 -9.00
C ASP A 32 -7.07 6.11 -8.29
N PRO A 33 -8.24 5.62 -8.76
CA PRO A 33 -9.50 5.83 -8.08
C PRO A 33 -9.54 5.19 -6.68
N GLY A 34 -8.54 4.36 -6.34
CA GLY A 34 -8.46 3.62 -5.10
C GLY A 34 -9.52 2.53 -5.03
N PHE A 35 -9.62 1.90 -3.87
CA PHE A 35 -10.74 1.02 -3.57
C PHE A 35 -11.97 1.85 -3.22
N GLN A 36 -13.13 1.37 -3.63
CA GLN A 36 -14.40 1.94 -3.20
C GLN A 36 -14.49 1.88 -1.67
N ILE A 37 -14.81 3.02 -1.05
CA ILE A 37 -15.16 3.05 0.37
C ILE A 37 -16.58 2.49 0.47
N LEU A 38 -16.70 1.31 1.08
CA LEU A 38 -17.96 0.65 1.36
C LEU A 38 -18.46 1.04 2.75
N ASP A 39 -19.77 1.14 2.93
CA ASP A 39 -20.36 1.24 4.26
C ASP A 39 -20.44 -0.12 4.98
N ASP A 40 -20.78 -0.10 6.27
CA ASP A 40 -20.79 -1.31 7.10
C ASP A 40 -21.73 -2.41 6.54
N ASP A 41 -22.87 -2.02 5.97
CA ASP A 41 -23.83 -2.97 5.40
C ASP A 41 -23.31 -3.53 4.07
N GLU A 42 -22.74 -2.68 3.21
CA GLU A 42 -22.10 -3.07 1.94
C GLU A 42 -20.89 -4.01 2.17
N ILE A 43 -20.10 -3.80 3.22
CA ILE A 43 -18.98 -4.69 3.59
C ILE A 43 -19.51 -6.07 3.99
N VAL A 44 -20.56 -6.10 4.82
CA VAL A 44 -21.17 -7.36 5.27
C VAL A 44 -21.78 -8.12 4.09
N GLU A 45 -22.49 -7.43 3.20
CA GLU A 45 -23.03 -8.04 1.98
C GLU A 45 -21.91 -8.59 1.09
N SER A 46 -20.86 -7.80 0.85
CA SER A 46 -19.70 -8.22 0.05
C SER A 46 -19.05 -9.50 0.59
N ILE A 47 -18.80 -9.59 1.90
CA ILE A 47 -18.21 -10.78 2.53
C ILE A 47 -19.15 -12.00 2.44
N LEU A 48 -20.45 -11.79 2.59
CA LEU A 48 -21.44 -12.86 2.55
C LEU A 48 -21.71 -13.36 1.12
N ASN A 49 -21.50 -12.52 0.10
CA ASN A 49 -21.72 -12.87 -1.31
C ASN A 49 -20.54 -13.64 -1.95
N VAL A 50 -19.41 -13.82 -1.24
CA VAL A 50 -18.19 -14.49 -1.73
C VAL A 50 -18.32 -16.02 -1.79
N GLU A 51 -19.36 -16.62 -1.21
CA GLU A 51 -19.52 -18.09 -1.21
C GLU A 51 -19.93 -18.69 -2.56
N ASP A 52 -20.38 -17.91 -3.56
CA ASP A 52 -20.93 -18.42 -4.84
C ASP A 52 -20.12 -18.04 -6.11
N GLU A 53 -19.01 -17.30 -5.96
CA GLU A 53 -18.17 -16.86 -7.11
C GLU A 53 -16.76 -17.48 -7.12
N MET A 54 -16.47 -18.46 -6.25
CA MET A 54 -15.34 -19.38 -6.47
C MET A 54 -15.69 -20.38 -7.59
N GLU A 55 -15.97 -19.89 -8.81
CA GLU A 55 -15.54 -20.64 -9.98
C GLU A 55 -14.03 -20.55 -9.99
N GLU A 56 -13.42 -21.72 -9.74
CA GLU A 56 -12.01 -22.01 -9.85
C GLU A 56 -11.43 -21.53 -11.19
N ASP A 57 -11.07 -20.25 -11.30
CA ASP A 57 -9.90 -19.86 -12.08
C ASP A 57 -8.67 -20.29 -11.27
N LEU A 58 -8.45 -21.61 -11.26
CA LEU A 58 -7.14 -22.21 -11.11
C LEU A 58 -6.30 -21.77 -12.31
N ASP A 59 -5.96 -20.49 -12.39
CA ASP A 59 -4.82 -20.10 -13.18
C ASP A 59 -3.62 -20.73 -12.49
N GLU A 60 -2.97 -21.59 -13.26
CA GLU A 60 -2.00 -22.58 -12.84
C GLU A 60 -0.67 -21.90 -12.48
N VAL A 61 -0.67 -20.87 -11.63
CA VAL A 61 0.50 -20.52 -10.84
C VAL A 61 0.50 -21.50 -9.69
N ALA A 62 1.16 -22.64 -9.94
CA ALA A 62 1.77 -23.39 -8.88
C ALA A 62 2.49 -22.38 -7.97
N GLU A 63 1.88 -22.04 -6.84
CA GLU A 63 2.60 -21.59 -5.66
C GLU A 63 3.55 -22.73 -5.33
N ALA A 64 4.69 -22.72 -6.02
CA ALA A 64 5.88 -23.32 -5.49
C ALA A 64 5.98 -22.72 -4.10
N GLN A 65 5.73 -23.56 -3.10
CA GLN A 65 6.17 -23.32 -1.74
C GLN A 65 7.70 -23.26 -1.81
N THR A 66 8.24 -22.19 -2.39
CA THR A 66 9.65 -21.89 -2.34
C THR A 66 9.83 -21.44 -0.90
N THR A 67 10.23 -22.38 -0.04
CA THR A 67 10.86 -22.00 1.22
C THR A 67 12.01 -21.07 0.85
N TYR A 68 11.78 -19.78 1.04
CA TYR A 68 12.79 -18.76 0.80
C TYR A 68 13.97 -19.08 1.73
N PRO A 69 15.22 -19.14 1.24
CA PRO A 69 16.34 -19.49 2.10
C PRO A 69 16.40 -18.49 3.26
N HIS A 70 16.50 -19.00 4.49
CA HIS A 70 16.52 -18.18 5.71
C HIS A 70 17.54 -17.04 5.61
N ASP A 71 18.72 -17.31 5.04
CA ASP A 71 19.78 -16.32 4.84
C ASP A 71 19.31 -15.11 4.01
N THR A 72 18.46 -15.34 3.01
CA THR A 72 17.94 -14.26 2.17
C THR A 72 16.90 -13.43 2.92
N ALA A 73 16.06 -14.07 3.75
CA ALA A 73 15.12 -13.35 4.61
C ALA A 73 15.85 -12.48 5.66
N PHE A 74 16.92 -12.99 6.27
CA PHE A 74 17.74 -12.24 7.22
C PHE A 74 18.46 -11.05 6.56
N ARG A 75 18.99 -11.22 5.35
CA ARG A 75 19.58 -10.10 4.59
C ARG A 75 18.57 -9.00 4.26
N CYS A 76 17.35 -9.37 3.88
CA CYS A 76 16.29 -8.38 3.66
C CYS A 76 15.95 -7.62 4.94
N LEU A 77 15.92 -8.31 6.09
CA LEU A 77 15.71 -7.68 7.39
C LEU A 77 16.84 -6.71 7.77
N GLU A 78 18.10 -7.09 7.57
CA GLU A 78 19.27 -6.22 7.83
C GLU A 78 19.20 -4.92 7.01
N ILE A 79 18.90 -5.03 5.72
CA ILE A 79 18.76 -3.86 4.84
C ILE A 79 17.63 -2.95 5.31
N ALA A 80 16.49 -3.53 5.72
CA ALA A 80 15.38 -2.75 6.25
C ALA A 80 15.77 -2.01 7.54
N LEU A 81 16.51 -2.66 8.44
CA LEU A 81 17.00 -2.03 9.68
C LEU A 81 18.01 -0.91 9.40
N GLU A 82 18.90 -1.07 8.43
CA GLU A 82 19.83 -0.01 8.00
C GLU A 82 19.07 1.25 7.53
N TRP A 83 17.93 1.07 6.87
CA TRP A 83 17.08 2.20 6.45
C TRP A 83 16.38 2.89 7.62
N PHE A 84 16.05 2.14 8.69
CA PHE A 84 15.44 2.70 9.91
C PHE A 84 16.45 3.41 10.82
N GLU A 85 17.74 3.12 10.68
CA GLU A 85 18.81 3.74 11.48
C GLU A 85 19.35 5.05 10.86
N CYS A 86 18.75 5.53 9.76
CA CYS A 86 19.04 6.82 9.13
C CYS A 86 18.31 7.99 9.79
#